data_AF-A0AAE2CE37-F1
#
_entry.id   AF-A0AAE2CE37-F1
#
_cell.length_a   1.000
_cell.length_b   1.000
_cell.length_c   1.000
_cell.angle_alpha   90.00
_cell.angle_beta   90.00
_cell.angle_gamma   90.00
#
_symmetry.space_group_name_H-M   'P 1'
#
loop_
_entity.id
_entity.type
_entity.pdbx_description
1 polymer ?
#
loop_
_entity_poly.entity_id
_entity_poly.type
_entity_poly.pdbx_seq_one_letter_code
_entity_poly.pdbx_strand_id
1 'polypeptide(L)'
;MADLSLPGQDGLSRSISETPPTHYILKIQSFSQLTKHKIERYTSTDFEAGGYKWKLVLHPNGNKNKAISDHISVYLLIAESNSLVLDTAENGRRFHQMKPEWGFDEFIPHAAFNDSANGYLVNDTCVFGAEVYVCQEKLIGKGECLSMIKDAITYKNTWRVEFSSLTDECVDSKPFIAADQKWKIQLYPRGKGSGVGTYISLYLTLAEPENLPPASRIYAEFTLRILDQLNRNHYFGTANYWFSASHSTCGWPRFVSNGYFNLPTAGLLVKNTCLVEAEVVVHGMANGL
;
A
#
# COMPACT_ATOMS: atom_id res chain seq x y z
N MET A 1 17.71 -47.03 -10.95
CA MET A 1 17.39 -45.61 -11.12
C MET A 1 18.37 -45.08 -12.16
N ALA A 2 17.92 -44.98 -13.41
CA ALA A 2 18.74 -44.45 -14.50
C ALA A 2 18.03 -43.18 -14.98
N ASP A 3 18.64 -42.05 -14.70
CA ASP A 3 18.19 -40.73 -15.11
C ASP A 3 18.72 -40.49 -16.54
N LEU A 4 17.82 -40.49 -17.52
CA LEU A 4 18.13 -40.13 -18.89
C LEU A 4 17.59 -38.72 -19.12
N SER A 5 18.42 -37.74 -18.79
CA SER A 5 18.15 -36.33 -19.07
C SER A 5 18.48 -36.01 -20.54
N LEU A 6 17.47 -35.59 -21.29
CA LEU A 6 17.64 -34.90 -22.58
C LEU A 6 17.52 -33.39 -22.33
N PRO A 7 18.27 -32.52 -23.04
CA PRO A 7 18.24 -31.10 -22.80
C PRO A 7 17.02 -30.46 -23.47
N GLY A 8 16.07 -29.96 -22.67
CA GLY A 8 14.94 -29.14 -23.11
C GLY A 8 14.22 -28.48 -21.92
N GLN A 9 14.18 -27.14 -21.92
CA GLN A 9 13.54 -26.17 -21.01
C GLN A 9 13.51 -26.48 -19.49
N ASP A 10 14.11 -25.56 -18.71
CA ASP A 10 14.17 -25.57 -17.24
C ASP A 10 12.87 -26.04 -16.57
N GLY A 11 12.93 -27.18 -15.86
CA GLY A 11 11.90 -27.64 -14.93
C GLY A 11 11.10 -28.87 -15.35
N LEU A 12 11.25 -29.39 -16.57
CA LEU A 12 10.61 -30.65 -16.99
C LEU A 12 11.49 -31.85 -16.63
N SER A 13 11.12 -32.60 -15.60
CA SER A 13 11.72 -33.89 -15.25
C SER A 13 10.72 -35.03 -15.45
N ARG A 14 11.22 -36.21 -15.84
CA ARG A 14 10.40 -37.42 -16.00
C ARG A 14 10.72 -38.39 -14.87
N SER A 15 9.69 -38.83 -14.16
CA SER A 15 9.81 -39.87 -13.14
C SER A 15 8.60 -40.79 -13.17
N ILE A 16 8.76 -42.00 -12.66
CA ILE A 16 7.68 -42.96 -12.47
C ILE A 16 7.24 -42.85 -11.00
N SER A 17 5.95 -42.66 -10.77
CA SER A 17 5.34 -42.59 -9.44
C SER A 17 4.38 -43.75 -9.24
N GLU A 18 4.48 -44.42 -8.09
CA GLU A 18 3.53 -45.46 -7.66
C GLU A 18 2.27 -44.88 -7.01
N THR A 19 2.26 -43.57 -6.71
CA THR A 19 1.12 -42.87 -6.11
C THR A 19 0.47 -41.92 -7.11
N PRO A 20 -0.88 -41.89 -7.19
CA PRO A 20 -1.60 -40.91 -8.00
C PRO A 20 -1.33 -39.47 -7.57
N PRO A 21 -1.46 -38.48 -8.47
CA PRO A 21 -1.35 -37.07 -8.14
C PRO A 21 -2.30 -36.66 -7.01
N THR A 22 -1.76 -35.97 -6.02
CA THR A 22 -2.42 -35.70 -4.74
C THR A 22 -3.61 -34.74 -4.83
N HIS A 23 -3.57 -33.74 -5.72
CA HIS A 23 -4.55 -32.64 -5.69
C HIS A 23 -5.61 -32.72 -6.78
N TYR A 24 -5.25 -33.16 -8.00
CA TYR A 24 -6.23 -33.26 -9.08
C TYR A 24 -5.85 -34.30 -10.11
N ILE A 25 -6.85 -35.00 -10.62
CA ILE A 25 -6.73 -35.99 -11.70
C ILE A 25 -7.79 -35.69 -12.77
N LEU A 26 -7.33 -35.50 -14.00
CA LEU A 26 -8.16 -35.35 -15.20
C LEU A 26 -7.98 -36.59 -16.07
N LYS A 27 -8.97 -37.46 -16.07
CA LYS A 27 -9.05 -38.60 -17.00
C LYS A 27 -9.80 -38.19 -18.26
N ILE A 28 -9.17 -38.36 -19.41
CA ILE A 28 -9.77 -38.10 -20.72
C ILE A 28 -9.97 -39.42 -21.42
N GLN A 29 -11.22 -39.72 -21.78
CA GLN A 29 -11.57 -40.86 -22.60
C GLN A 29 -11.83 -40.40 -24.03
N SER A 30 -11.49 -41.25 -24.98
CA SER A 30 -11.58 -40.92 -26.41
C SER A 30 -10.78 -39.67 -26.79
N PHE A 31 -9.51 -39.58 -26.34
CA PHE A 31 -8.66 -38.41 -26.52
C PHE A 31 -8.57 -37.98 -28.00
N SER A 32 -8.51 -38.94 -28.92
CA SER A 32 -8.51 -38.70 -30.36
C SER A 32 -9.64 -37.79 -30.84
N GLN A 33 -10.79 -37.75 -30.16
CA GLN A 33 -11.90 -36.86 -30.49
C GLN A 33 -11.56 -35.39 -30.23
N LEU A 34 -10.74 -35.08 -29.22
CA LEU A 34 -10.29 -33.71 -28.98
C LEU A 34 -9.47 -33.18 -30.18
N THR A 35 -8.61 -34.03 -30.74
CA THR A 35 -7.83 -33.71 -31.95
C THR A 35 -8.73 -33.65 -33.19
N LYS A 36 -9.59 -34.65 -33.40
CA LYS A 36 -10.50 -34.72 -34.55
C LYS A 36 -11.42 -33.51 -34.64
N HIS A 37 -11.97 -33.07 -33.51
CA HIS A 37 -12.84 -31.89 -33.44
C HIS A 37 -12.08 -30.57 -33.28
N LYS A 38 -10.74 -30.61 -33.32
CA LYS A 38 -9.86 -29.44 -33.20
C LYS A 38 -10.13 -28.60 -31.94
N ILE A 39 -10.38 -29.27 -30.82
CA ILE A 39 -10.54 -28.60 -29.52
C ILE A 39 -9.20 -27.96 -29.18
N GLU A 40 -9.19 -26.62 -29.12
CA GLU A 40 -7.97 -25.84 -28.90
C GLU A 40 -7.56 -25.81 -27.44
N ARG A 41 -8.54 -25.75 -26.54
CA ARG A 41 -8.35 -25.59 -25.10
C ARG A 41 -9.46 -26.30 -24.34
N TYR A 42 -9.08 -27.08 -23.35
CA TYR A 42 -9.97 -27.62 -22.33
C TYR A 42 -9.56 -27.03 -20.98
N THR A 43 -10.53 -26.58 -20.19
CA THR A 43 -10.31 -26.08 -18.83
C THR A 43 -11.11 -26.94 -17.87
N SER A 44 -10.47 -27.46 -16.83
CA SER A 44 -11.12 -28.30 -15.82
C SER A 44 -12.07 -27.51 -14.93
N THR A 45 -12.81 -28.25 -14.09
CA THR A 45 -13.45 -27.68 -12.90
C THR A 45 -12.42 -27.19 -11.89
N ASP A 46 -12.87 -26.40 -10.91
CA ASP A 46 -12.04 -25.97 -9.79
C ASP A 46 -11.59 -27.18 -8.95
N PHE A 47 -10.38 -27.09 -8.40
CA PHE A 47 -9.88 -27.94 -7.33
C PHE A 47 -9.09 -27.11 -6.32
N GLU A 48 -9.02 -27.57 -5.07
CA GLU A 48 -8.41 -26.82 -3.98
C GLU A 48 -7.02 -27.36 -3.64
N ALA A 49 -6.04 -26.46 -3.54
CA ALA A 49 -4.69 -26.77 -3.08
C ALA A 49 -4.06 -25.52 -2.46
N GLY A 50 -3.42 -25.68 -1.29
CA GLY A 50 -2.74 -24.58 -0.59
C GLY A 50 -3.64 -23.40 -0.21
N GLY A 51 -4.95 -23.64 -0.02
CA GLY A 51 -5.94 -22.59 0.32
C GLY A 51 -6.46 -21.78 -0.88
N TYR A 52 -6.13 -22.19 -2.11
CA TYR A 52 -6.58 -21.54 -3.33
C TYR A 52 -7.31 -22.50 -4.26
N LYS A 53 -8.14 -21.93 -5.13
CA LYS A 53 -8.85 -22.65 -6.19
C LYS A 53 -8.05 -22.59 -7.47
N TRP A 54 -7.83 -23.75 -8.07
CA TRP A 54 -7.04 -23.95 -9.28
C TRP A 54 -7.86 -24.64 -10.36
N LYS A 55 -7.47 -24.44 -11.61
CA LYS A 55 -7.97 -25.16 -12.77
C LYS A 55 -6.79 -25.70 -13.58
N LEU A 56 -6.91 -26.93 -14.06
CA LEU A 56 -6.00 -27.52 -15.02
C LEU A 56 -6.47 -27.15 -16.42
N VAL A 57 -5.55 -26.61 -17.21
CA VAL A 57 -5.80 -26.18 -18.59
C VAL A 57 -4.96 -27.06 -19.51
N LEU A 58 -5.62 -27.63 -20.51
CA LEU A 58 -5.01 -28.50 -21.50
C LEU A 58 -5.20 -27.93 -22.89
N HIS A 59 -4.12 -27.92 -23.68
CA HIS A 59 -4.14 -27.67 -25.11
C HIS A 59 -3.72 -28.96 -25.84
N PRO A 60 -4.68 -29.83 -26.24
CA PRO A 60 -4.37 -31.15 -26.81
C PRO A 60 -3.55 -31.09 -28.10
N ASN A 61 -3.71 -30.01 -28.88
CA ASN A 61 -3.05 -29.82 -30.18
C ASN A 61 -2.01 -28.68 -30.14
N GLY A 62 -1.52 -28.35 -28.95
CA GLY A 62 -0.57 -27.25 -28.74
C GLY A 62 -1.24 -25.89 -28.53
N ASN A 63 -0.56 -25.02 -27.81
CA ASN A 63 -1.01 -23.66 -27.57
C ASN A 63 -0.70 -22.76 -28.78
N LYS A 64 -1.71 -22.53 -29.62
CA LYS A 64 -1.62 -21.66 -30.81
C LYS A 64 -1.21 -20.22 -30.49
N ASN A 65 -1.59 -19.70 -29.31
CA ASN A 65 -1.18 -18.35 -28.88
C ASN A 65 0.34 -18.24 -28.64
N LYS A 66 1.02 -19.39 -28.54
CA LYS A 66 2.47 -19.53 -28.40
C LYS A 66 3.12 -20.12 -29.66
N ALA A 67 2.38 -20.24 -30.75
CA ALA A 67 2.80 -20.89 -31.98
C ALA A 67 3.27 -22.34 -31.80
N ILE A 68 2.73 -23.06 -30.81
CA ILE A 68 3.00 -24.48 -30.57
C ILE A 68 1.93 -25.34 -31.23
N SER A 69 2.32 -26.38 -31.97
CA SER A 69 1.39 -27.25 -32.71
C SER A 69 1.73 -28.75 -32.70
N ASP A 70 2.93 -29.12 -32.28
CA ASP A 70 3.47 -30.49 -32.30
C ASP A 70 3.62 -31.10 -30.89
N HIS A 71 3.22 -30.33 -29.87
CA HIS A 71 3.21 -30.73 -28.47
C HIS A 71 1.82 -30.59 -27.88
N ILE A 72 1.52 -31.37 -26.86
CA ILE A 72 0.46 -31.05 -25.90
C ILE A 72 1.01 -29.97 -24.96
N SER A 73 0.23 -28.94 -24.65
CA SER A 73 0.58 -27.92 -23.64
C SER A 73 -0.34 -28.04 -22.42
N VAL A 74 0.21 -27.83 -21.22
CA VAL A 74 -0.52 -27.96 -19.94
C VAL A 74 -0.22 -26.77 -19.04
N TYR A 75 -1.25 -26.19 -18.44
CA TYR A 75 -1.13 -25.04 -17.54
C TYR A 75 -1.97 -25.21 -16.28
N LEU A 76 -1.54 -24.54 -15.22
CA LEU A 76 -2.33 -24.24 -14.04
C LEU A 76 -2.83 -22.81 -14.12
N LEU A 77 -4.12 -22.65 -13.87
CA LEU A 77 -4.82 -21.37 -13.81
C LEU A 77 -5.38 -21.19 -12.39
N ILE A 78 -5.11 -20.06 -11.75
CA ILE A 78 -5.72 -19.73 -10.46
C ILE A 78 -7.11 -19.12 -10.69
N ALA A 79 -8.12 -19.61 -9.99
CA ALA A 79 -9.48 -19.05 -10.03
C ALA A 79 -9.57 -17.91 -9.02
N GLU A 80 -9.83 -16.69 -9.54
CA GLU A 80 -10.02 -15.40 -8.84
C GLU A 80 -9.57 -15.36 -7.37
N SER A 81 -8.37 -14.82 -7.15
CA SER A 81 -7.90 -14.42 -5.84
C SER A 81 -7.71 -12.90 -5.80
N ASN A 82 -8.47 -12.22 -4.94
CA ASN A 82 -8.21 -10.83 -4.61
C ASN A 82 -6.82 -10.77 -3.96
N SER A 83 -5.86 -10.25 -4.74
CA SER A 83 -4.47 -10.00 -4.40
C SER A 83 -3.72 -11.18 -3.78
N LEU A 84 -3.08 -12.00 -4.61
CA LEU A 84 -2.00 -12.84 -4.10
C LEU A 84 -0.77 -12.68 -4.96
N VAL A 85 0.34 -12.46 -4.27
CA VAL A 85 1.68 -12.70 -4.75
C VAL A 85 2.05 -14.05 -4.15
N LEU A 86 1.98 -15.09 -4.97
CA LEU A 86 2.51 -16.39 -4.60
C LEU A 86 4.00 -16.39 -4.94
N ASP A 87 4.88 -16.41 -3.94
CA ASP A 87 6.30 -16.70 -4.15
C ASP A 87 6.54 -18.18 -3.87
N THR A 88 7.31 -18.86 -4.72
CA THR A 88 7.70 -20.26 -4.51
C THR A 88 9.21 -20.34 -4.71
N ALA A 89 9.98 -20.68 -3.68
CA ALA A 89 11.43 -20.91 -3.82
C ALA A 89 11.67 -22.28 -4.51
N GLU A 90 12.75 -22.58 -5.24
CA GLU A 90 13.86 -21.81 -5.82
C GLU A 90 13.73 -21.71 -7.36
N ASN A 91 12.52 -21.97 -7.91
CA ASN A 91 12.16 -21.80 -9.34
C ASN A 91 10.64 -21.58 -9.51
N GLY A 92 10.03 -20.89 -8.57
CA GLY A 92 8.59 -20.70 -8.48
C GLY A 92 7.92 -19.91 -9.60
N ARG A 93 6.60 -20.05 -9.70
CA ARG A 93 5.77 -19.28 -10.62
C ARG A 93 4.85 -18.34 -9.85
N ARG A 94 5.00 -17.04 -10.09
CA ARG A 94 4.20 -16.00 -9.44
C ARG A 94 2.86 -15.81 -10.14
N PHE A 95 1.78 -16.16 -9.45
CA PHE A 95 0.42 -15.88 -9.89
C PHE A 95 0.01 -14.48 -9.41
N HIS A 96 -0.67 -13.72 -10.25
CA HIS A 96 -1.36 -12.46 -9.90
C HIS A 96 -2.45 -12.16 -10.93
N GLN A 97 -3.29 -11.13 -10.70
CA GLN A 97 -4.42 -10.81 -11.59
C GLN A 97 -4.01 -10.63 -13.06
N MET A 98 -2.86 -10.00 -13.31
CA MET A 98 -2.33 -9.81 -14.67
C MET A 98 -1.57 -11.03 -15.23
N LYS A 99 -1.28 -12.03 -14.40
CA LYS A 99 -0.63 -13.30 -14.78
C LYS A 99 -1.21 -14.47 -13.97
N PRO A 100 -2.44 -14.91 -14.28
CA PRO A 100 -3.11 -15.95 -13.50
C PRO A 100 -2.78 -17.37 -13.97
N GLU A 101 -1.97 -17.53 -15.03
CA GLU A 101 -1.73 -18.81 -15.69
C GLU A 101 -0.24 -19.04 -15.96
N TRP A 102 0.24 -20.21 -15.53
CA TRP A 102 1.59 -20.73 -15.75
C TRP A 102 1.56 -22.21 -16.10
N GLY A 103 2.48 -22.65 -16.94
CA GLY A 103 2.50 -24.02 -17.42
C GLY A 103 3.67 -24.28 -18.35
N PHE A 104 3.54 -25.36 -19.10
CA PHE A 104 4.53 -25.86 -20.05
C PHE A 104 3.95 -25.78 -21.46
N ASP A 105 4.56 -24.92 -22.28
CA ASP A 105 4.17 -24.73 -23.68
C ASP A 105 4.44 -26.02 -24.49
N GLU A 106 5.57 -26.69 -24.24
CA GLU A 106 6.00 -27.93 -24.89
C GLU A 106 6.02 -29.10 -23.88
N PHE A 107 4.87 -29.44 -23.27
CA PHE A 107 4.80 -30.41 -22.18
C PHE A 107 5.16 -31.84 -22.63
N ILE A 108 4.49 -32.35 -23.67
CA ILE A 108 4.81 -33.66 -24.26
C ILE A 108 4.67 -33.61 -25.79
N PRO A 109 5.70 -34.03 -26.56
CA PRO A 109 5.60 -34.11 -28.01
C PRO A 109 4.51 -35.10 -28.42
N HIS A 110 3.74 -34.79 -29.46
CA HIS A 110 2.68 -35.69 -29.95
C HIS A 110 3.22 -37.06 -30.37
N ALA A 111 4.42 -37.11 -30.94
CA ALA A 111 5.07 -38.37 -31.31
C ALA A 111 5.29 -39.26 -30.07
N ALA A 112 5.77 -38.68 -28.98
CA ALA A 112 6.00 -39.42 -27.73
C ALA A 112 4.67 -39.81 -27.05
N PHE A 113 3.68 -38.92 -27.05
CA PHE A 113 2.36 -39.18 -26.46
C PHE A 113 1.60 -40.31 -27.16
N ASN A 114 1.66 -40.38 -28.48
CA ASN A 114 0.96 -41.38 -29.28
C ASN A 114 1.72 -42.70 -29.45
N ASP A 115 3.00 -42.75 -29.09
CA ASP A 115 3.77 -43.98 -29.09
C ASP A 115 3.31 -44.90 -27.95
N SER A 116 2.69 -46.01 -28.33
CA SER A 116 2.16 -47.02 -27.41
C SER A 116 3.20 -47.57 -26.42
N ALA A 117 4.50 -47.55 -26.78
CA ALA A 117 5.56 -48.01 -25.90
C ALA A 117 5.75 -47.11 -24.67
N ASN A 118 5.36 -45.84 -24.76
CA ASN A 118 5.47 -44.87 -23.66
C ASN A 118 4.27 -44.89 -22.71
N GLY A 119 3.15 -45.52 -23.10
CA GLY A 119 1.99 -45.75 -22.22
C GLY A 119 1.16 -44.52 -21.84
N TYR A 120 1.42 -43.33 -22.42
CA TYR A 120 0.66 -42.12 -22.11
C TYR A 120 -0.80 -42.16 -22.61
N LEU A 121 -1.03 -42.85 -23.74
CA LEU A 121 -2.34 -43.05 -24.33
C LEU A 121 -2.60 -44.54 -24.51
N VAL A 122 -3.49 -45.09 -23.69
CA VAL A 122 -3.85 -46.52 -23.73
C VAL A 122 -5.35 -46.64 -23.96
N ASN A 123 -5.75 -47.39 -24.99
CA ASN A 123 -7.16 -47.51 -25.39
C ASN A 123 -7.85 -46.14 -25.56
N ASP A 124 -7.15 -45.22 -26.24
CA ASP A 124 -7.60 -43.83 -26.46
C ASP A 124 -7.96 -43.07 -25.17
N THR A 125 -7.38 -43.49 -24.04
CA THR A 125 -7.59 -42.91 -22.72
C THR A 125 -6.25 -42.48 -22.14
N CYS A 126 -6.21 -41.26 -21.59
CA CYS A 126 -5.04 -40.72 -20.91
C CYS A 126 -5.45 -40.04 -19.60
N VAL A 127 -4.47 -39.82 -18.73
CA VAL A 127 -4.68 -39.18 -17.42
C VAL A 127 -3.64 -38.09 -17.23
N PHE A 128 -4.11 -36.88 -16.93
CA PHE A 128 -3.28 -35.78 -16.46
C PHE A 128 -3.52 -35.58 -14.97
N GLY A 129 -2.52 -35.11 -14.24
CA GLY A 129 -2.73 -34.69 -12.86
C GLY A 129 -1.84 -33.54 -12.45
N ALA A 130 -2.23 -32.91 -11.35
CA ALA A 130 -1.57 -31.73 -10.81
C ALA A 130 -1.33 -31.89 -9.32
N GLU A 131 -0.16 -31.44 -8.90
CA GLU A 131 0.19 -31.26 -7.49
C GLU A 131 0.69 -29.85 -7.30
N VAL A 132 0.09 -29.12 -6.35
CA VAL A 132 0.37 -27.70 -6.16
C VAL A 132 0.80 -27.46 -4.72
N TYR A 133 2.01 -26.93 -4.56
CA TYR A 133 2.57 -26.52 -3.28
C TYR A 133 2.59 -24.99 -3.22
N VAL A 134 1.98 -24.43 -2.20
CA VAL A 134 1.79 -22.99 -2.03
C VAL A 134 2.61 -22.55 -0.83
N CYS A 135 3.68 -21.78 -1.06
CA CYS A 135 4.38 -21.09 0.00
C CYS A 135 3.64 -19.78 0.32
N GLN A 136 2.95 -19.73 1.45
CA GLN A 136 2.35 -18.48 1.94
C GLN A 136 3.43 -17.61 2.57
N GLU A 137 4.07 -16.76 1.77
CA GLU A 137 4.68 -15.55 2.33
C GLU A 137 3.56 -14.59 2.68
N LYS A 138 3.23 -14.47 3.98
CA LYS A 138 2.52 -13.28 4.45
C LYS A 138 3.36 -12.09 3.98
N LEU A 139 2.77 -11.15 3.25
CA LEU A 139 3.41 -9.87 2.96
C LEU A 139 3.75 -9.21 4.30
N ILE A 140 4.98 -9.41 4.78
CA ILE A 140 5.52 -8.78 6.00
C ILE A 140 6.04 -7.37 5.66
N GLY A 141 5.97 -6.96 4.39
CA GLY A 141 6.34 -5.62 3.95
C GLY A 141 5.44 -4.57 4.58
N LYS A 142 5.99 -3.77 5.51
CA LYS A 142 5.35 -2.54 5.97
C LYS A 142 5.35 -1.54 4.81
N GLY A 143 4.17 -1.16 4.32
CA GLY A 143 4.01 -0.16 3.27
C GLY A 143 3.37 1.12 3.80
N GLU A 144 3.63 2.24 3.12
CA GLU A 144 2.92 3.50 3.35
C GLU A 144 2.47 4.11 2.03
N CYS A 145 1.33 4.80 2.05
CA CYS A 145 0.78 5.55 0.92
C CYS A 145 0.84 7.05 1.23
N LEU A 146 1.62 7.79 0.43
CA LEU A 146 1.64 9.25 0.47
C LEU A 146 0.66 9.81 -0.56
N SER A 147 -0.35 10.52 -0.08
CA SER A 147 -1.34 11.22 -0.90
C SER A 147 -1.13 12.72 -0.82
N MET A 148 -0.91 13.37 -1.96
CA MET A 148 -0.76 14.83 -2.08
C MET A 148 -2.05 15.47 -2.61
N ILE A 149 -2.42 16.62 -2.05
CA ILE A 149 -3.61 17.38 -2.43
C ILE A 149 -3.20 18.36 -3.53
N LYS A 150 -3.81 18.24 -4.71
CA LYS A 150 -3.48 19.07 -5.87
C LYS A 150 -3.85 20.54 -5.68
N ASP A 151 -5.05 20.79 -5.17
CA ASP A 151 -5.61 22.12 -4.98
C ASP A 151 -5.87 22.34 -3.48
N ALA A 152 -4.79 22.52 -2.72
CA ALA A 152 -4.86 22.66 -1.26
C ALA A 152 -5.59 23.96 -0.86
N ILE A 153 -6.49 23.84 0.11
CA ILE A 153 -7.30 24.96 0.63
C ILE A 153 -6.61 25.60 1.83
N THR A 154 -6.64 26.93 1.88
CA THR A 154 -6.16 27.71 3.03
C THR A 154 -7.27 27.90 4.06
N TYR A 155 -7.02 27.46 5.28
CA TYR A 155 -7.92 27.64 6.42
C TYR A 155 -7.35 28.69 7.36
N LYS A 156 -8.22 29.56 7.87
CA LYS A 156 -7.82 30.69 8.69
C LYS A 156 -8.65 30.75 9.97
N ASN A 157 -7.98 30.87 11.11
CA ASN A 157 -8.62 31.00 12.42
C ASN A 157 -7.99 32.13 13.23
N THR A 158 -8.83 32.94 13.88
CA THR A 158 -8.40 34.06 14.73
C THR A 158 -8.86 33.84 16.16
N TRP A 159 -7.95 34.03 17.11
CA TRP A 159 -8.14 33.80 18.53
C TRP A 159 -7.82 35.08 19.31
N ARG A 160 -8.80 35.55 20.09
CA ARG A 160 -8.65 36.69 21.00
C ARG A 160 -8.20 36.21 22.38
N VAL A 161 -7.13 36.78 22.88
CA VAL A 161 -6.52 36.44 24.17
C VAL A 161 -6.53 37.66 25.09
N GLU A 162 -7.06 37.48 26.30
CA GLU A 162 -6.97 38.48 27.37
C GLU A 162 -5.74 38.17 28.23
N PHE A 163 -4.72 39.01 28.18
CA PHE A 163 -3.40 38.74 28.78
C PHE A 163 -3.37 38.92 30.30
N SER A 164 -4.20 39.81 30.85
CA SER A 164 -4.21 40.11 32.29
C SER A 164 -4.72 38.96 33.16
N SER A 165 -5.40 37.98 32.58
CA SER A 165 -5.92 36.80 33.28
C SER A 165 -5.03 35.57 33.14
N LEU A 166 -3.91 35.65 32.40
CA LEU A 166 -3.07 34.48 32.12
C LEU A 166 -2.13 34.17 33.29
N THR A 167 -2.49 33.16 34.07
CA THR A 167 -1.62 32.58 35.10
C THR A 167 -0.90 31.32 34.63
N ASP A 168 -1.46 30.66 33.60
CA ASP A 168 -1.00 29.36 33.12
C ASP A 168 0.29 29.48 32.29
N GLU A 169 1.09 28.41 32.31
CA GLU A 169 2.30 28.30 31.49
C GLU A 169 1.97 28.26 29.98
N CYS A 170 0.89 27.55 29.64
CA CYS A 170 0.41 27.35 28.29
C CYS A 170 -1.10 27.63 28.24
N VAL A 171 -1.53 28.34 27.20
CA VAL A 171 -2.93 28.63 26.94
C VAL A 171 -3.26 28.14 25.55
N ASP A 172 -4.30 27.34 25.43
CA ASP A 172 -4.77 26.80 24.16
C ASP A 172 -5.93 27.63 23.60
N SER A 173 -5.98 27.79 22.27
CA SER A 173 -7.18 28.21 21.58
C SER A 173 -8.27 27.14 21.65
N LYS A 174 -9.52 27.53 21.36
CA LYS A 174 -10.53 26.54 20.98
C LYS A 174 -10.07 25.76 19.73
N PRO A 175 -10.38 24.46 19.62
CA PRO A 175 -10.08 23.70 18.41
C PRO A 175 -10.75 24.31 17.19
N PHE A 176 -10.08 24.28 16.05
CA PHE A 176 -10.61 24.66 14.74
C PHE A 176 -10.28 23.59 13.70
N ILE A 177 -11.11 23.46 12.66
CA ILE A 177 -10.98 22.41 11.65
C ILE A 177 -10.25 22.96 10.43
N ALA A 178 -9.21 22.26 9.97
CA ALA A 178 -8.55 22.49 8.69
C ALA A 178 -8.22 21.13 8.04
N ALA A 179 -8.72 20.92 6.82
CA ALA A 179 -8.64 19.65 6.07
C ALA A 179 -9.02 18.42 6.92
N ASP A 180 -10.22 18.46 7.52
CA ASP A 180 -10.80 17.40 8.37
C ASP A 180 -10.00 17.05 9.64
N GLN A 181 -8.96 17.81 9.94
CA GLN A 181 -8.16 17.68 11.15
C GLN A 181 -8.46 18.82 12.11
N LYS A 182 -8.50 18.53 13.41
CA LYS A 182 -8.68 19.55 14.45
C LYS A 182 -7.33 20.06 14.91
N TRP A 183 -7.18 21.38 14.90
CA TRP A 183 -5.97 22.09 15.27
C TRP A 183 -6.23 23.03 16.44
N LYS A 184 -5.19 23.36 17.19
CA LYS A 184 -5.18 24.39 18.23
C LYS A 184 -3.95 25.27 18.07
N ILE A 185 -4.06 26.50 18.53
CA ILE A 185 -2.93 27.39 18.74
C ILE A 185 -2.53 27.30 20.21
N GLN A 186 -1.25 27.10 20.51
CA GLN A 186 -0.72 27.16 21.87
C GLN A 186 0.11 28.41 22.05
N LEU A 187 -0.25 29.22 23.04
CA LEU A 187 0.46 30.43 23.45
C LEU A 187 1.15 30.18 24.79
N TYR A 188 2.43 30.52 24.87
CA TYR A 188 3.19 30.53 26.12
C TYR A 188 3.57 31.98 26.45
N PRO A 189 2.80 32.68 27.31
CA PRO A 189 3.01 34.10 27.60
C PRO A 189 4.37 34.38 28.24
N ARG A 190 4.93 33.39 28.95
CA ARG A 190 6.26 33.47 29.59
C ARG A 190 7.35 32.75 28.80
N GLY A 191 7.03 32.29 27.60
CA GLY A 191 7.94 31.54 26.74
C GLY A 191 8.07 30.06 27.09
N LYS A 192 8.59 29.29 26.13
CA LYS A 192 8.85 27.84 26.20
C LYS A 192 10.25 27.57 25.68
N GLY A 193 10.95 26.60 26.27
CA GLY A 193 12.30 26.20 25.85
C GLY A 193 13.28 27.38 25.87
N SER A 194 13.90 27.68 24.73
CA SER A 194 14.89 28.77 24.62
C SER A 194 14.31 30.19 24.73
N GLY A 195 12.98 30.34 24.76
CA GLY A 195 12.30 31.63 24.92
C GLY A 195 11.85 31.97 26.34
N VAL A 196 12.01 31.06 27.30
CA VAL A 196 11.53 31.25 28.68
C VAL A 196 12.03 32.57 29.26
N GLY A 197 11.10 33.34 29.84
CA GLY A 197 11.34 34.61 30.53
C GLY A 197 11.58 35.82 29.61
N THR A 198 11.86 35.63 28.32
CA THR A 198 12.31 36.70 27.42
C THR A 198 11.46 36.86 26.15
N TYR A 199 10.75 35.81 25.75
CA TYR A 199 9.89 35.79 24.57
C TYR A 199 8.52 35.22 24.92
N ILE A 200 7.52 35.61 24.13
CA ILE A 200 6.28 34.84 23.98
C ILE A 200 6.54 33.77 22.94
N SER A 201 6.12 32.53 23.23
CA SER A 201 6.21 31.42 22.27
C SER A 201 4.84 31.10 21.70
N LEU A 202 4.84 30.65 20.45
CA LEU A 202 3.62 30.35 19.72
C LEU A 202 3.78 29.09 18.87
N TYR A 203 2.82 28.18 19.00
CA TYR A 203 2.84 26.88 18.32
C TYR A 203 1.48 26.54 17.72
N LEU A 204 1.52 25.78 16.64
CA LEU A 204 0.38 25.06 16.08
C LEU A 204 0.46 23.61 16.56
N THR A 205 -0.65 23.06 17.01
CA THR A 205 -0.74 21.66 17.45
C THR A 205 -2.00 20.98 16.96
N LEU A 206 -1.95 19.65 16.78
CA LEU A 206 -3.15 18.85 16.60
C LEU A 206 -3.92 18.79 17.92
N ALA A 207 -5.24 18.97 17.85
CA ALA A 207 -6.10 18.98 19.03
C ALA A 207 -6.31 17.57 19.62
N GLU A 208 -6.31 16.56 18.75
CA GLU A 208 -6.64 15.16 19.05
C GLU A 208 -5.65 14.23 18.30
N PRO A 209 -4.33 14.31 18.54
CA PRO A 209 -3.32 13.53 17.83
C PRO A 209 -3.48 12.01 17.98
N GLU A 210 -4.07 11.56 19.07
CA GLU A 210 -4.41 10.16 19.35
C GLU A 210 -5.49 9.59 18.44
N ASN A 211 -6.30 10.45 17.80
CA ASN A 211 -7.32 10.03 16.84
C ASN A 211 -6.74 9.77 15.44
N LEU A 212 -5.45 10.04 15.24
CA LEU A 212 -4.77 9.73 13.99
C LEU A 212 -4.53 8.22 13.84
N PRO A 213 -4.67 7.65 12.63
CA PRO A 213 -4.30 6.27 12.37
C PRO A 213 -2.84 5.99 12.76
N PRO A 214 -2.49 4.76 13.20
CA PRO A 214 -1.11 4.39 13.52
C PRO A 214 -0.16 4.68 12.36
N ALA A 215 1.02 5.23 12.67
CA ALA A 215 2.05 5.63 11.72
C ALA A 215 1.66 6.70 10.68
N SER A 216 0.47 7.32 10.82
CA SER A 216 0.07 8.39 9.91
C SER A 216 0.82 9.70 10.17
N ARG A 217 1.01 10.47 9.10
CA ARG A 217 1.66 11.79 9.13
C ARG A 217 0.91 12.77 8.22
N ILE A 218 0.72 13.99 8.67
CA ILE A 218 0.07 15.08 7.92
C ILE A 218 1.12 16.12 7.57
N TYR A 219 1.29 16.41 6.28
CA TYR A 219 2.14 17.50 5.82
C TYR A 219 1.32 18.78 5.72
N ALA A 220 1.66 19.77 6.53
CA ALA A 220 0.98 21.05 6.53
C ALA A 220 1.98 22.20 6.48
N GLU A 221 1.64 23.21 5.69
CA GLU A 221 2.22 24.54 5.76
C GLU A 221 1.32 25.41 6.63
N PHE A 222 1.92 26.22 7.50
CA PHE A 222 1.17 27.09 8.37
C PHE A 222 1.88 28.41 8.63
N THR A 223 1.09 29.45 8.86
CA THR A 223 1.55 30.75 9.33
C THR A 223 0.86 31.08 10.64
N LEU A 224 1.64 31.39 11.67
CA LEU A 224 1.11 31.94 12.93
C LEU A 224 1.41 33.44 12.98
N ARG A 225 0.44 34.23 13.46
CA ARG A 225 0.55 35.70 13.54
C ARG A 225 0.07 36.22 14.89
N ILE A 226 0.71 37.27 15.38
CA ILE A 226 0.14 38.20 16.34
C ILE A 226 -0.20 39.48 15.59
N LEU A 227 -1.48 39.84 15.57
CA LEU A 227 -1.96 40.95 14.76
C LEU A 227 -1.65 42.28 15.45
N ASP A 228 -0.90 43.14 14.77
CA ASP A 228 -0.85 44.57 15.08
C ASP A 228 -2.23 45.20 14.86
N GLN A 229 -2.82 45.66 15.95
CA GLN A 229 -4.17 46.23 16.03
C GLN A 229 -4.22 47.73 15.69
N LEU A 230 -3.07 48.37 15.47
CA LEU A 230 -2.95 49.82 15.19
C LEU A 230 -2.61 50.09 13.73
N ASN A 231 -1.53 49.49 13.22
CA ASN A 231 -0.99 49.80 11.90
C ASN A 231 -1.13 48.67 10.88
N ARG A 232 -1.72 47.53 11.30
CA ARG A 232 -1.84 46.29 10.51
C ARG A 232 -0.50 45.68 10.07
N ASN A 233 0.61 46.06 10.72
CA ASN A 233 1.91 45.45 10.48
C ASN A 233 2.10 44.22 11.37
N HIS A 234 1.45 43.11 11.01
CA HIS A 234 1.38 41.91 11.83
C HIS A 234 2.76 41.26 12.02
N TYR A 235 3.00 40.70 13.21
CA TYR A 235 4.20 39.92 13.48
C TYR A 235 3.90 38.44 13.21
N PHE A 236 4.64 37.79 12.30
CA PHE A 236 4.32 36.43 11.85
C PHE A 236 5.53 35.53 11.65
N GLY A 237 5.29 34.22 11.63
CA GLY A 237 6.23 33.19 11.20
C GLY A 237 5.52 32.15 10.36
N THR A 238 6.18 31.66 9.31
CA THR A 238 5.67 30.63 8.39
C THR A 238 6.60 29.42 8.39
N ALA A 239 6.03 28.22 8.40
CA ALA A 239 6.78 26.97 8.35
C ALA A 239 5.96 25.87 7.66
N ASN A 240 6.65 24.80 7.24
CA ASN A 240 6.03 23.54 6.88
C ASN A 240 6.52 22.43 7.80
N TYR A 241 5.66 21.45 8.09
CA TYR A 241 5.97 20.40 9.06
C TYR A 241 5.16 19.12 8.83
N TRP A 242 5.72 18.00 9.26
CA TRP A 242 5.05 16.70 9.30
C TRP A 242 4.49 16.44 10.71
N PHE A 243 3.19 16.63 10.87
CA PHE A 243 2.48 16.36 12.12
C PHE A 243 2.12 14.88 12.23
N SER A 244 2.26 14.32 13.42
CA SER A 244 1.86 12.94 13.71
C SER A 244 1.43 12.81 15.16
N ALA A 245 0.95 11.61 15.55
CA ALA A 245 0.59 11.34 16.94
C ALA A 245 1.76 11.60 17.92
N SER A 246 3.00 11.29 17.51
CA SER A 246 4.20 11.50 18.33
C SER A 246 4.85 12.87 18.16
N HIS A 247 4.53 13.58 17.07
CA HIS A 247 5.06 14.90 16.74
C HIS A 247 3.91 15.83 16.36
N SER A 248 3.03 16.09 17.33
CA SER A 248 1.76 16.79 17.11
C SER A 248 1.88 18.31 17.06
N THR A 249 3.05 18.87 17.40
CA THR A 249 3.22 20.31 17.67
C THR A 249 4.45 20.87 16.94
N CYS A 250 4.31 22.04 16.34
CA CYS A 250 5.40 22.79 15.70
C CYS A 250 5.20 24.31 15.84
N GLY A 251 6.28 25.07 15.94
CA GLY A 251 6.22 26.52 16.17
C GLY A 251 7.52 27.10 16.68
N TRP A 252 7.43 28.27 17.31
CA TRP A 252 8.60 29.08 17.66
C TRP A 252 8.71 29.30 19.17
N PRO A 253 9.78 28.79 19.81
CA PRO A 253 10.07 29.11 21.21
C PRO A 253 10.37 30.60 21.40
N ARG A 254 10.95 31.26 20.40
CA ARG A 254 11.27 32.70 20.43
C ARG A 254 10.46 33.43 19.36
N PHE A 255 9.13 33.40 19.45
CA PHE A 255 8.26 34.02 18.45
C PHE A 255 8.41 35.54 18.47
N VAL A 256 8.00 36.20 19.55
CA VAL A 256 8.14 37.66 19.72
C VAL A 256 8.78 37.98 21.07
N SER A 257 9.71 38.92 21.10
CA SER A 257 10.35 39.32 22.36
C SER A 257 9.36 40.05 23.28
N ASN A 258 9.51 39.87 24.59
CA ASN A 258 8.66 40.56 25.57
C ASN A 258 8.75 42.08 25.44
N GLY A 259 9.94 42.61 25.13
CA GLY A 259 10.14 44.05 24.92
C GLY A 259 9.33 44.59 23.75
N TYR A 260 9.36 43.92 22.59
CA TYR A 260 8.59 44.35 21.42
C TYR A 260 7.09 44.12 21.59
N PHE A 261 6.69 43.00 22.20
CA PHE A 261 5.28 42.69 22.44
C PHE A 261 4.57 43.71 23.32
N ASN A 262 5.25 44.19 24.37
CA ASN A 262 4.70 45.16 25.31
C ASN A 262 4.87 46.62 24.84
N LEU A 263 5.52 46.86 23.69
CA LEU A 263 5.74 48.19 23.17
C LEU A 263 4.39 48.77 22.67
N PRO A 264 3.88 49.87 23.25
CA PRO A 264 2.57 50.40 22.87
C PRO A 264 2.45 50.74 21.38
N THR A 265 3.54 51.18 20.75
CA THR A 265 3.59 51.52 19.33
C THR A 265 3.60 50.31 18.41
N ALA A 266 3.93 49.11 18.91
CA ALA A 266 3.91 47.88 18.12
C ALA A 266 2.49 47.32 17.92
N GLY A 267 1.52 47.75 18.74
CA GLY A 267 0.10 47.39 18.58
C GLY A 267 -0.25 45.91 18.78
N LEU A 268 0.70 45.08 19.25
CA LEU A 268 0.48 43.65 19.46
C LEU A 268 -0.36 43.36 20.71
N LEU A 269 -0.22 44.18 21.75
CA LEU A 269 -1.01 44.14 22.97
C LEU A 269 -1.74 45.48 23.15
N VAL A 270 -3.06 45.49 22.98
CA VAL A 270 -3.91 46.69 23.11
C VAL A 270 -5.00 46.43 24.14
N LYS A 271 -5.09 47.29 25.17
CA LYS A 271 -6.06 47.14 26.27
C LYS A 271 -6.05 45.71 26.87
N ASN A 272 -4.85 45.20 27.16
CA ASN A 272 -4.61 43.82 27.62
C ASN A 272 -5.14 42.70 26.71
N THR A 273 -5.48 43.01 25.46
CA THR A 273 -5.95 42.03 24.49
C THR A 273 -4.91 41.85 23.38
N CYS A 274 -4.65 40.60 23.03
CA CYS A 274 -3.85 40.19 21.88
C CYS A 274 -4.73 39.39 20.92
N LEU A 275 -4.55 39.61 19.62
CA LEU A 275 -5.20 38.82 18.57
C LEU A 275 -4.15 37.92 17.92
N VAL A 276 -4.36 36.62 18.04
CA VAL A 276 -3.50 35.58 17.48
C VAL A 276 -4.22 34.94 16.31
N GLU A 277 -3.50 34.63 15.24
CA GLU A 277 -4.07 34.05 14.04
C GLU A 277 -3.25 32.85 13.58
N ALA A 278 -3.94 31.81 13.11
CA ALA A 278 -3.34 30.69 12.42
C ALA A 278 -3.93 30.60 11.01
N GLU A 279 -3.06 30.46 10.04
CA GLU A 279 -3.37 30.09 8.67
C GLU A 279 -2.74 28.72 8.40
N VAL A 280 -3.51 27.75 7.93
CA VAL A 280 -3.08 26.36 7.75
C VAL A 280 -3.50 25.87 6.37
N VAL A 281 -2.55 25.28 5.65
CA VAL A 281 -2.73 24.61 4.37
C VAL A 281 -2.22 23.19 4.52
N VAL A 282 -3.10 22.20 4.38
CA VAL A 282 -2.70 20.80 4.39
C VAL A 282 -2.41 20.37 2.95
N HIS A 283 -1.18 19.92 2.71
CA HIS A 283 -0.69 19.57 1.38
C HIS A 283 -0.73 18.07 1.12
N GLY A 284 -0.73 17.24 2.16
CA GLY A 284 -0.81 15.80 1.99
C GLY A 284 -0.83 15.00 3.28
N MET A 285 -1.10 13.70 3.14
CA MET A 285 -1.12 12.74 4.23
C MET A 285 -0.41 11.45 3.83
N ALA A 286 0.39 10.90 4.75
CA ALA A 286 0.98 9.58 4.64
C ALA A 286 0.26 8.64 5.61
N ASN A 287 -0.23 7.49 5.10
CA ASN A 287 -0.93 6.48 5.89
C ASN A 287 -0.30 5.10 5.69
N GLY A 288 -0.30 4.25 6.73
CA GLY A 288 0.10 2.85 6.59
C GLY A 288 -0.85 2.07 5.66
N LEU A 289 -0.30 1.13 4.88
CA LEU A 289 -1.03 0.20 4.02
C LEU A 289 -1.48 -1.05 4.77
#